data_AF-A0A7X8IAA6-F1
#
_entry.id   AF-A0A7X8IAA6-F1
#
_cell.length_a   1.000
_cell.length_b   1.000
_cell.length_c   1.000
_cell.angle_alpha   90.00
_cell.angle_beta   90.00
_cell.angle_gamma   90.00
#
_symmetry.space_group_name_H-M   'P 1'
#
loop_
_entity.id
_entity.type
_entity.pdbx_description
1 polymer ?
#
loop_
_entity_poly.entity_id
_entity_poly.type
_entity_poly.pdbx_seq_one_letter_code
_entity_poly.pdbx_strand_id
1 'polypeptide(L)'
;MEKEVMASASYYAQKYYSNPEFDEIPIAIKDDIKFICISLAEKLQGIFSMGFYKNGDIYFEIKSDEKDYDFDEIGASLEIKKLEKENKELIRMLKIWYRIYKTKEGEAIKETILKRDK
;
A
#
# COMPACT_ATOMS: atom_id res chain seq x y z
N MET A 1 -5.34 11.00 -10.43
CA MET A 1 -5.13 9.60 -10.82
C MET A 1 -6.03 8.75 -9.95
N GLU A 2 -6.68 7.73 -10.51
CA GLU A 2 -7.55 6.84 -9.75
C GLU A 2 -6.72 5.95 -8.83
N LYS A 3 -7.17 5.80 -7.57
CA LYS A 3 -6.47 5.10 -6.49
C LYS A 3 -7.22 3.80 -6.17
N GLU A 4 -6.48 2.71 -6.04
CA GLU A 4 -6.96 1.43 -5.53
C GLU A 4 -6.35 1.18 -4.16
N VAL A 5 -7.18 1.17 -3.11
CA VAL A 5 -6.74 0.92 -1.73
C VAL A 5 -6.44 -0.57 -1.59
N MET A 6 -5.22 -0.90 -1.17
CA MET A 6 -4.81 -2.27 -0.84
C MET A 6 -5.02 -2.55 0.64
N ALA A 7 -4.58 -1.63 1.52
CA ALA A 7 -4.69 -1.79 2.95
C ALA A 7 -4.83 -0.43 3.65
N SER A 8 -5.52 -0.43 4.79
CA SER A 8 -5.71 0.75 5.61
C SER A 8 -5.82 0.38 7.09
N ALA A 9 -5.32 1.24 7.98
CA ALA A 9 -5.53 1.14 9.41
C ALA A 9 -5.99 2.48 9.96
N SER A 10 -6.87 2.44 10.96
CA SER A 10 -7.43 3.64 11.60
C SER A 10 -7.15 3.61 13.09
N TYR A 11 -6.46 4.65 13.58
CA TYR A 11 -6.31 4.93 15.01
C TYR A 11 -7.69 5.18 15.66
N TYR A 12 -8.54 5.99 15.05
CA TYR A 12 -9.85 6.33 15.64
C TYR A 12 -10.81 5.13 15.74
N ALA A 13 -10.87 4.31 14.69
CA ALA A 13 -11.78 3.15 14.65
C ALA A 13 -11.19 1.89 15.27
N GLN A 14 -9.87 1.86 15.55
CA GLN A 14 -9.13 0.69 16.01
C GLN A 14 -9.37 -0.54 15.11
N LYS A 15 -9.33 -0.32 13.80
CA LYS A 15 -9.62 -1.33 12.77
C LYS A 15 -8.58 -1.32 11.67
N TYR A 16 -8.33 -2.52 11.13
CA TYR A 16 -7.53 -2.76 9.94
C TYR A 16 -8.40 -3.29 8.81
N TYR A 17 -8.18 -2.77 7.61
CA TYR A 17 -8.81 -3.18 6.38
C TYR A 17 -7.76 -3.71 5.40
N SER A 18 -8.04 -4.85 4.79
CA SER A 18 -7.28 -5.42 3.68
C SER A 18 -8.25 -5.70 2.52
N ASN A 19 -7.92 -5.21 1.33
CA ASN A 19 -8.74 -5.43 0.15
C ASN A 19 -8.50 -6.85 -0.42
N PRO A 20 -9.55 -7.69 -0.53
CA PRO A 20 -9.45 -9.06 -1.07
C PRO A 20 -8.90 -9.15 -2.50
N GLU A 21 -8.99 -8.08 -3.29
CA GLU A 21 -8.41 -8.05 -4.64
C GLU A 21 -6.88 -8.24 -4.64
N PHE A 22 -6.23 -8.07 -3.50
CA PHE A 22 -4.79 -8.23 -3.32
C PHE A 22 -4.43 -9.50 -2.52
N ASP A 23 -5.36 -10.45 -2.38
CA ASP A 23 -5.12 -11.66 -1.57
C ASP A 23 -4.05 -12.59 -2.14
N GLU A 24 -3.77 -12.49 -3.43
CA GLU A 24 -2.67 -13.19 -4.12
C GLU A 24 -1.27 -12.75 -3.65
N ILE A 25 -1.15 -11.62 -2.93
CA ILE A 25 0.11 -11.22 -2.31
C ILE A 25 0.47 -12.23 -1.19
N PRO A 26 1.72 -12.72 -1.13
CA PRO A 26 2.14 -13.67 -0.11
C PRO A 26 1.85 -13.22 1.32
N ILE A 27 1.44 -14.15 2.19
CA ILE A 27 1.01 -13.85 3.57
C ILE A 27 2.05 -13.05 4.35
N ALA A 28 3.33 -13.41 4.24
CA ALA A 28 4.42 -12.70 4.94
C ALA A 28 4.49 -11.22 4.55
N ILE A 29 4.28 -10.91 3.27
CA ILE A 29 4.24 -9.53 2.78
C ILE A 29 2.96 -8.81 3.26
N LYS A 30 1.82 -9.50 3.30
CA LYS A 30 0.58 -8.95 3.86
C LYS A 30 0.72 -8.65 5.36
N ASP A 31 1.44 -9.48 6.11
CA ASP A 31 1.72 -9.25 7.52
C ASP A 31 2.63 -8.02 7.73
N ASP A 32 3.68 -7.87 6.91
CA ASP A 32 4.53 -6.66 6.92
C ASP A 32 3.72 -5.39 6.60
N ILE A 33 2.86 -5.45 5.57
CA ILE A 33 1.94 -4.35 5.21
C ILE A 33 1.02 -4.02 6.38
N LYS A 34 0.41 -5.03 7.01
CA LYS A 34 -0.47 -4.84 8.16
C LYS A 34 0.25 -4.18 9.32
N PHE A 35 1.47 -4.63 9.62
CA PHE A 35 2.30 -4.03 10.66
C PHE A 35 2.62 -2.56 10.36
N ILE A 36 2.99 -2.24 9.12
CA ILE A 36 3.25 -0.86 8.68
C ILE A 36 2.00 0.00 8.84
N CYS A 37 0.85 -0.47 8.36
CA CYS A 37 -0.39 0.30 8.41
C CYS A 37 -0.78 0.62 9.86
N ILE A 38 -0.80 -0.39 10.73
CA ILE A 38 -1.17 -0.22 12.14
C ILE A 38 -0.16 0.72 12.83
N SER A 39 1.15 0.48 12.65
CA SER A 39 2.19 1.27 13.30
C SER A 39 2.14 2.74 12.92
N LEU A 40 1.90 3.06 11.64
CA LEU A 40 1.81 4.44 11.18
C LEU A 40 0.50 5.11 11.59
N ALA A 41 -0.62 4.39 11.56
CA ALA A 41 -1.89 4.90 12.05
C ALA A 41 -1.79 5.29 13.53
N GLU A 42 -1.23 4.42 14.37
CA GLU A 42 -1.02 4.68 15.80
C GLU A 42 -0.02 5.82 16.05
N LYS A 43 1.13 5.80 15.37
CA LYS A 43 2.18 6.80 15.56
C LYS A 43 1.74 8.21 15.17
N LEU A 44 0.97 8.33 14.09
CA LEU A 44 0.48 9.60 13.56
C LEU A 44 -0.93 9.94 14.04
N GLN A 45 -1.50 9.11 14.92
CA GLN A 45 -2.86 9.23 15.44
C GLN A 45 -3.92 9.49 14.34
N GLY A 46 -3.81 8.77 13.24
CA GLY A 46 -4.63 9.00 12.04
C GLY A 46 -5.09 7.74 11.34
N ILE A 47 -5.61 7.92 10.12
CA ILE A 47 -6.01 6.85 9.21
C ILE A 47 -4.94 6.72 8.13
N PHE A 48 -4.09 5.71 8.27
CA PHE A 48 -3.07 5.40 7.28
C PHE A 48 -3.64 4.47 6.21
N SER A 49 -3.42 4.81 4.94
CA SER A 49 -3.84 4.01 3.79
C SER A 49 -2.71 3.88 2.79
N MET A 50 -2.57 2.68 2.23
CA MET A 50 -1.64 2.43 1.12
C MET A 50 -2.32 1.63 0.01
N GLY A 51 -1.84 1.82 -1.20
CA GLY A 51 -2.43 1.20 -2.37
C GLY A 51 -1.69 1.55 -3.64
N PHE A 52 -2.35 1.36 -4.78
CA PHE A 52 -1.77 1.57 -6.09
C PHE A 52 -2.53 2.63 -6.87
N TYR A 53 -1.80 3.37 -7.69
CA TYR A 53 -2.37 4.05 -8.85
C TYR A 53 -2.47 3.07 -10.02
N LYS A 54 -3.36 3.33 -10.97
CA LYS A 54 -3.54 2.49 -12.18
C LYS A 54 -2.28 2.28 -13.04
N ASN A 55 -1.24 3.11 -12.88
CA ASN A 55 0.06 2.94 -13.54
C ASN A 55 1.03 2.01 -12.78
N GLY A 56 0.58 1.46 -11.65
CA GLY A 56 1.35 0.60 -10.75
C GLY A 56 2.28 1.31 -9.79
N ASP A 57 2.26 2.64 -9.72
CA ASP A 57 2.93 3.35 -8.63
C ASP A 57 2.16 3.16 -7.32
N ILE A 58 2.91 3.08 -6.21
CA ILE A 58 2.35 2.96 -4.87
C ILE A 58 2.10 4.36 -4.33
N TYR A 59 1.01 4.52 -3.61
CA TYR A 59 0.74 5.72 -2.82
C TYR A 59 0.63 5.37 -1.33
N PHE A 60 0.96 6.37 -0.53
CA PHE A 60 0.75 6.40 0.91
C PHE A 60 -0.07 7.65 1.24
N GLU A 61 -1.02 7.50 2.14
CA GLU A 61 -1.89 8.58 2.56
C GLU A 61 -2.15 8.45 4.06
N ILE A 62 -2.12 9.58 4.76
CA ILE A 62 -2.51 9.70 6.15
C ILE A 62 -3.54 10.81 6.22
N LYS A 63 -4.67 10.52 6.87
CA LYS A 63 -5.76 11.47 7.08
C LYS A 63 -6.11 11.51 8.56
N SER A 64 -6.35 12.70 9.07
CA SER A 64 -6.97 12.88 10.38
C SER A 64 -8.50 12.79 10.30
N ASP A 65 -9.15 12.67 11.45
CA ASP A 65 -10.56 13.01 11.59
C ASP A 65 -10.71 14.53 11.39
N GLU A 66 -11.80 14.97 10.76
CA GLU A 66 -12.06 16.40 10.50
C GLU A 66 -12.10 17.24 11.80
N LYS A 67 -12.32 16.59 12.94
CA LYS A 67 -12.37 17.22 14.27
C LYS A 67 -11.03 17.25 15.00
N ASP A 68 -9.97 16.68 14.41
CA ASP A 68 -8.65 16.61 14.99
C ASP A 68 -7.79 17.80 14.55
N TYR A 69 -7.84 18.87 15.35
CA TYR A 69 -7.08 20.10 15.11
C TYR A 69 -5.61 20.00 15.53
N ASP A 70 -5.23 18.94 16.25
CA ASP A 70 -3.88 18.73 16.76
C ASP A 70 -3.02 17.85 15.81
N PHE A 71 -3.58 17.48 14.65
CA PHE A 71 -2.89 16.65 13.67
C PHE A 71 -1.64 17.33 13.09
N ASP A 72 -0.47 16.71 13.28
CA ASP A 72 0.80 17.17 12.72
C ASP A 72 0.98 16.72 11.27
N GLU A 73 0.46 17.51 10.32
CA GLU A 73 0.61 17.27 8.89
C GLU A 73 2.07 17.21 8.41
N ILE A 74 2.96 17.98 9.05
CA ILE A 74 4.38 18.05 8.69
C ILE A 74 5.08 16.77 9.14
N GLY A 75 4.86 16.35 10.39
CA GLY A 75 5.36 15.08 10.94
C GLY A 75 4.87 13.88 10.14
N ALA A 76 3.58 13.85 9.80
CA ALA A 76 2.99 12.87 8.89
C ALA A 76 3.73 12.78 7.55
N SER A 77 4.00 13.92 6.92
CA SER A 77 4.71 13.97 5.64
C SER A 77 6.16 13.48 5.75
N LEU A 78 6.84 13.74 6.87
CA LEU A 78 8.20 13.26 7.12
C LEU A 78 8.24 11.75 7.36
N GLU A 79 7.26 11.20 8.08
CA GLU A 79 7.16 9.76 8.33
C GLU A 79 6.85 8.98 7.05
N ILE A 80 6.01 9.50 6.15
CA ILE A 80 5.79 8.88 4.83
C ILE A 80 7.10 8.84 4.03
N LYS A 81 7.87 9.93 3.98
CA LYS A 81 9.17 9.95 3.29
C LYS A 81 10.17 8.97 3.91
N LYS A 82 10.12 8.80 5.23
CA LYS A 82 10.94 7.81 5.94
C LYS A 82 10.53 6.39 5.57
N LEU A 83 9.25 6.08 5.58
CA LEU A 83 8.69 4.80 5.13
C LEU A 83 9.16 4.46 3.71
N GLU A 84 9.05 5.41 2.77
CA GLU A 84 9.50 5.26 1.39
C GLU A 84 11.00 4.95 1.28
N LYS A 85 11.81 5.55 2.16
CA LYS A 85 13.27 5.35 2.18
C LYS A 85 13.66 4.00 2.78
N GLU A 86 13.00 3.57 3.84
CA GLU A 86 13.32 2.35 4.59
C GLU A 86 12.77 1.10 3.89
N ASN A 87 11.61 1.20 3.25
CA ASN A 87 10.91 0.06 2.63
C ASN A 87 11.05 0.03 1.09
N LYS A 88 12.15 0.58 0.56
CA LYS A 88 12.38 0.66 -0.90
C LYS A 88 12.23 -0.68 -1.61
N GLU A 89 12.73 -1.75 -1.01
CA GLU A 89 12.69 -3.07 -1.65
C GLU A 89 11.28 -3.66 -1.65
N LEU A 90 10.56 -3.58 -0.53
CA LEU A 90 9.14 -3.96 -0.44
C LEU A 90 8.31 -3.19 -1.47
N ILE A 91 8.48 -1.86 -1.53
CA ILE A 91 7.79 -0.98 -2.48
C ILE A 91 8.11 -1.39 -3.91
N ARG A 92 9.39 -1.65 -4.23
CA ARG A 92 9.80 -2.11 -5.56
C ARG A 92 9.15 -3.45 -5.93
N MET A 93 9.15 -4.41 -5.01
CA MET A 93 8.54 -5.73 -5.22
C MET A 93 7.03 -5.61 -5.47
N LEU A 94 6.32 -4.80 -4.67
CA LEU A 94 4.90 -4.54 -4.82
C LEU A 94 4.57 -3.84 -6.15
N LYS A 95 5.38 -2.87 -6.59
CA LYS A 95 5.23 -2.21 -7.90
C LYS A 95 5.37 -3.23 -9.05
N ILE A 96 6.38 -4.09 -9.00
CA ILE A 96 6.58 -5.14 -10.01
C ILE A 96 5.40 -6.11 -10.01
N TRP A 97 4.96 -6.56 -8.83
CA TRP A 97 3.82 -7.44 -8.68
C TRP A 97 2.56 -6.81 -9.30
N TYR A 98 2.22 -5.57 -8.97
CA TYR A 98 1.03 -4.92 -9.53
C TYR A 98 1.12 -4.82 -11.05
N ARG A 99 2.27 -4.41 -11.60
CA ARG A 99 2.46 -4.35 -13.05
C ARG A 99 2.27 -5.70 -13.72
N ILE A 100 2.77 -6.78 -13.14
CA ILE A 100 2.67 -8.12 -13.71
C ILE A 100 1.24 -8.68 -13.56
N TYR A 101 0.57 -8.47 -12.42
CA TYR A 101 -0.68 -9.15 -12.07
C TYR A 101 -1.95 -8.33 -12.32
N LYS A 102 -1.87 -6.99 -12.38
CA LYS A 102 -3.03 -6.10 -12.46
C LYS A 102 -3.07 -5.23 -13.73
N THR A 103 -2.09 -5.35 -14.62
CA THR A 103 -2.07 -4.60 -15.89
C THR A 103 -2.14 -5.52 -17.10
N LYS A 104 -2.73 -5.02 -18.20
CA LYS A 104 -2.81 -5.73 -19.49
C LYS A 104 -1.42 -6.07 -20.07
N GLU A 105 -0.45 -5.19 -19.84
CA GLU A 105 0.94 -5.41 -20.27
C GLU A 105 1.54 -6.62 -19.55
N GLY A 106 1.31 -6.73 -18.23
CA GLY A 106 1.73 -7.87 -17.42
C GLY A 106 1.06 -9.18 -17.84
N GLU A 107 -0.21 -9.14 -18.19
CA GLU A 107 -0.97 -10.29 -18.68
C GLU A 107 -0.37 -10.88 -19.97
N ALA A 108 -0.04 -10.02 -20.94
CA ALA A 108 0.63 -10.44 -22.18
C ALA A 108 2.01 -11.08 -21.94
N ILE A 109 2.77 -10.55 -20.97
CA ILE A 109 4.08 -11.11 -20.58
C ILE A 109 3.89 -12.50 -19.97
N LYS A 110 2.94 -12.68 -19.04
CA LYS A 110 2.65 -13.99 -18.44
C LYS A 110 2.26 -15.03 -19.47
N GLU A 111 1.38 -14.67 -20.40
CA GLU A 111 0.98 -15.59 -21.47
C GLU A 111 2.16 -16.02 -22.34
N THR A 112 3.06 -15.10 -22.66
CA THR A 112 4.24 -15.39 -23.49
C THR A 112 5.22 -16.33 -22.78
N ILE A 113 5.42 -16.14 -21.47
CA ILE A 113 6.27 -17.02 -20.65
C ILE A 113 5.64 -18.41 -20.54
N LEU A 114 4.35 -18.49 -20.21
CA LEU A 114 3.62 -19.75 -20.04
C LEU A 114 3.49 -20.56 -21.35
N LYS A 115 3.45 -19.87 -22.51
CA LYS A 115 3.44 -20.53 -23.83
C LYS A 115 4.82 -21.02 -24.27
N ARG A 116 5.91 -20.53 -23.68
CA ARG A 116 7.30 -20.97 -23.97
C ARG A 116 7.70 -22.26 -23.26
N ASP A 117 7.04 -22.56 -22.14
CA ASP A 117 7.24 -23.78 -21.35
C ASP A 117 6.29 -24.93 -21.76
N LYS A 118 5.59 -24.80 -22.90
CA LYS A 118 4.79 -25.85 -23.55
C LYS A 118 5.34 -26.14 -24.94
#